data_AF-A0AA41MDQ1-F1
#
_entry.id   AF-A0AA41MDQ1-F1
#
_cell.length_a   1.000
_cell.length_b   1.000
_cell.length_c   1.000
_cell.angle_alpha   90.00
_cell.angle_beta   90.00
_cell.angle_gamma   90.00
#
_symmetry.space_group_name_H-M   'P 1'
#
loop_
_entity.id
_entity.type
_entity.pdbx_description
1 polymer ?
#
loop_
_entity_poly.entity_id
_entity_poly.type
_entity_poly.pdbx_seq_one_letter_code
_entity_poly.pdbx_strand_id
1 'polypeptide(L)'
;MEREMENQKAEKEVSHIEQALMDPGWQPESADDFDRLVLSSPNSSILLLQCMAFHLQATEIETARAVAERALKTISFREEQEKLNVQVTLLNVENTYDSQESLTKVFKWAVQYNEPLKVFLHLAGI
;
A
#
# COMPACT_ATOMS: atom_id res chain seq x y z
N MET A 1 41.84 -0.93 0.44
CA MET A 1 41.66 0.53 0.33
C MET A 1 40.36 0.92 -0.37
N GLU A 2 40.14 0.61 -1.64
CA GLU A 2 38.89 0.97 -2.36
C GLU A 2 37.65 0.21 -1.83
N ARG A 3 37.73 -1.13 -1.71
CA ARG A 3 36.71 -1.98 -1.06
C ARG A 3 36.39 -1.60 0.39
N GLU A 4 37.37 -1.05 1.10
CA GLU A 4 37.23 -0.65 2.50
C GLU A 4 36.43 0.66 2.63
N MET A 5 36.65 1.59 1.69
CA MET A 5 35.84 2.80 1.56
C MET A 5 34.42 2.49 1.09
N GLU A 6 34.24 1.52 0.19
CA GLU A 6 32.91 1.05 -0.23
C GLU A 6 32.13 0.43 0.93
N ASN A 7 32.76 -0.47 1.70
CA ASN A 7 32.13 -1.05 2.89
C ASN A 7 31.77 0.01 3.93
N GLN A 8 32.65 0.99 4.18
CA GLN A 8 32.37 2.07 5.13
C GLN A 8 31.24 3.01 4.66
N LYS A 9 31.08 3.20 3.34
CA LYS A 9 29.93 3.95 2.80
C LYS A 9 28.64 3.17 2.95
N ALA A 10 28.63 1.90 2.57
CA ALA A 10 27.47 1.03 2.71
C ALA A 10 27.02 0.90 4.18
N GLU A 11 27.97 0.75 5.11
CA GLU A 11 27.68 0.65 6.54
C GLU A 11 27.10 1.95 7.12
N LYS A 12 27.60 3.11 6.68
CA LYS A 12 27.02 4.41 7.05
C LYS A 12 25.63 4.62 6.49
N GLU A 13 25.40 4.18 5.25
CA GLU A 13 24.09 4.28 4.60
C GLU A 13 23.07 3.36 5.28
N VAL A 14 23.45 2.13 5.60
CA VAL A 14 22.63 1.20 6.40
C VAL A 14 22.32 1.80 7.78
N SER A 15 23.32 2.32 8.49
CA SER A 15 23.12 2.92 9.81
C SER A 15 22.20 4.16 9.78
N HIS A 16 22.30 4.98 8.72
CA HIS A 16 21.44 6.14 8.54
C HIS A 16 19.98 5.71 8.29
N ILE A 17 19.77 4.69 7.45
CA ILE A 17 18.44 4.13 7.20
C ILE A 17 17.85 3.53 8.48
N GLU A 18 18.64 2.79 9.26
CA GLU A 18 18.19 2.23 10.54
C GLU A 18 17.76 3.33 11.53
N GLN A 19 18.50 4.44 11.60
CA GLN A 19 18.14 5.58 12.45
C GLN A 19 16.87 6.29 11.99
N ALA A 20 16.69 6.46 10.68
CA ALA A 20 15.48 7.05 10.10
C ALA A 20 14.24 6.16 10.34
N LEU A 21 14.38 4.84 10.21
CA LEU A 21 13.31 3.87 10.51
C LEU A 21 12.92 3.83 11.99
N MET A 22 13.80 4.29 12.90
CA MET A 22 13.50 4.40 14.34
C MET A 22 12.87 5.75 14.72
N ASP A 23 12.80 6.73 13.81
CA ASP A 23 12.15 8.02 14.06
C ASP A 23 10.63 7.90 13.85
N PRO A 24 9.81 8.13 14.88
CA PRO A 24 8.35 8.11 14.76
C PRO A 24 7.77 9.17 13.80
N GLY A 25 8.55 10.20 13.45
CA GLY A 25 8.15 11.27 12.54
C GLY A 25 8.58 11.06 11.08
N TRP A 26 9.38 10.03 10.79
CA TRP A 26 9.87 9.79 9.44
C TRP A 26 8.73 9.40 8.49
N GLN A 27 8.76 9.95 7.28
CA GLN A 27 7.81 9.65 6.21
C GLN A 27 8.55 8.96 5.06
N PRO A 28 7.94 7.99 4.36
CA PRO A 28 8.61 7.28 3.28
C PRO A 28 8.73 8.21 2.07
N GLU A 29 9.92 8.33 1.49
CA GLU A 29 10.17 9.21 0.34
C GLU A 29 10.39 8.45 -0.97
N SER A 30 10.53 7.12 -0.89
CA SER A 30 10.78 6.25 -2.03
C SER A 30 9.94 4.96 -1.97
N ALA A 31 9.84 4.26 -3.11
CA ALA A 31 9.20 2.94 -3.17
C ALA A 31 9.91 1.92 -2.27
N ASP A 32 11.24 1.98 -2.18
CA ASP A 32 12.04 1.10 -1.32
C ASP A 32 11.75 1.32 0.17
N ASP A 33 11.52 2.57 0.57
CA ASP A 33 11.12 2.93 1.94
C ASP A 33 9.77 2.32 2.31
N PHE A 34 8.79 2.41 1.39
CA PHE A 34 7.49 1.77 1.57
C PHE A 34 7.61 0.25 1.64
N ASP A 35 8.41 -0.39 0.77
CA ASP A 35 8.59 -1.84 0.79
C ASP A 35 9.19 -2.30 2.13
N ARG A 36 10.18 -1.59 2.68
CA ARG A 36 10.75 -1.88 4.02
C ARG A 36 9.70 -1.76 5.13
N LEU A 37 8.91 -0.69 5.12
CA LEU A 37 7.87 -0.48 6.13
C LEU A 37 6.75 -1.52 6.04
N VAL A 38 6.28 -1.82 4.84
CA VAL A 38 5.25 -2.86 4.62
C VAL A 38 5.75 -4.23 5.06
N LEU A 39 7.04 -4.55 4.86
CA LEU A 39 7.63 -5.78 5.39
C LEU A 39 7.62 -5.84 6.92
N SER A 40 7.85 -4.70 7.59
CA SER A 40 7.81 -4.60 9.05
C SER A 40 6.39 -4.69 9.63
N SER A 41 5.41 -4.15 8.90
CA SER A 41 4.02 -3.97 9.34
C SER A 41 3.02 -4.38 8.25
N PRO A 42 2.99 -5.67 7.86
CA PRO A 42 2.28 -6.15 6.66
C PRO A 42 0.76 -6.04 6.74
N ASN A 43 0.19 -5.88 7.94
CA ASN A 43 -1.25 -5.75 8.14
C ASN A 43 -1.73 -4.28 8.15
N SER A 44 -0.84 -3.28 8.13
CA SER A 44 -1.22 -1.88 8.26
C SER A 44 -1.76 -1.34 6.93
N SER A 45 -3.08 -1.22 6.81
CA SER A 45 -3.73 -0.62 5.66
C SER A 45 -3.34 0.85 5.49
N ILE A 46 -3.06 1.58 6.57
CA ILE A 46 -2.59 2.98 6.48
C ILE A 46 -1.29 3.06 5.66
N LEU A 47 -0.30 2.23 5.97
CA LEU A 47 0.99 2.21 5.25
C LEU A 47 0.80 1.80 3.78
N LEU A 48 -0.08 0.82 3.54
CA LEU A 48 -0.39 0.35 2.19
C LEU A 48 -1.11 1.41 1.37
N LEU A 49 -2.06 2.13 1.97
CA LEU A 49 -2.78 3.25 1.35
C LEU A 49 -1.84 4.41 1.04
N GLN A 50 -0.90 4.72 1.93
CA GLN A 50 0.13 5.73 1.67
C GLN A 50 1.05 5.33 0.51
N CYS A 51 1.45 4.05 0.44
CA CYS A 51 2.22 3.52 -0.68
C CYS A 51 1.44 3.62 -2.01
N MET A 52 0.16 3.25 -2.00
CA MET A 52 -0.71 3.42 -3.17
C MET A 52 -0.81 4.90 -3.57
N ALA A 53 -1.03 5.81 -2.62
CA ALA A 53 -1.13 7.24 -2.87
C ALA A 53 0.17 7.82 -3.47
N PHE A 54 1.33 7.36 -3.01
CA PHE A 54 2.63 7.72 -3.56
C PHE A 54 2.72 7.37 -5.06
N HIS A 55 2.37 6.13 -5.43
CA HIS A 55 2.35 5.70 -6.84
C HIS A 55 1.29 6.46 -7.66
N LEU A 56 0.11 6.72 -7.10
CA LEU A 56 -0.93 7.51 -7.78
C LEU A 56 -0.47 8.95 -8.07
N GLN A 57 0.24 9.59 -7.13
CA GLN A 57 0.82 10.93 -7.33
C GLN A 57 1.89 10.93 -8.44
N ALA A 58 2.60 9.82 -8.60
CA ALA A 58 3.53 9.60 -9.71
C ALA A 58 2.85 9.14 -11.02
N THR A 59 1.50 9.10 -11.06
CA THR A 59 0.70 8.58 -12.18
C THR A 59 0.92 7.10 -12.51
N GLU A 60 1.48 6.34 -11.58
CA GLU A 60 1.76 4.91 -11.71
C GLU A 60 0.56 4.07 -11.23
N ILE A 61 -0.56 4.18 -11.94
CA ILE A 61 -1.85 3.57 -11.55
C ILE A 61 -1.75 2.04 -11.44
N GLU A 62 -1.09 1.40 -12.42
CA GLU A 62 -0.87 -0.05 -12.42
C GLU A 62 -0.06 -0.52 -11.20
N THR A 63 0.94 0.25 -10.80
CA THR A 63 1.77 -0.06 -9.63
C THR A 63 0.94 0.08 -8.34
N ALA A 64 0.13 1.13 -8.22
CA ALA A 64 -0.79 1.29 -7.09
C ALA A 64 -1.79 0.12 -6.98
N ARG A 65 -2.32 -0.36 -8.12
CA ARG A 65 -3.18 -1.55 -8.16
C ARG A 65 -2.43 -2.81 -7.71
N ALA A 66 -1.21 -3.02 -8.21
CA ALA A 66 -0.38 -4.16 -7.81
C ALA A 66 -0.08 -4.16 -6.30
N VAL A 67 0.14 -2.99 -5.70
CA VAL A 67 0.28 -2.83 -4.24
C VAL A 67 -0.98 -3.27 -3.52
N ALA A 68 -2.16 -2.83 -3.96
CA ALA A 68 -3.44 -3.23 -3.37
C ALA A 68 -3.67 -4.75 -3.46
N GLU A 69 -3.45 -5.35 -4.63
CA GLU A 69 -3.61 -6.79 -4.82
C GLU A 69 -2.66 -7.61 -3.95
N ARG A 70 -1.41 -7.16 -3.81
CA ARG A 70 -0.41 -7.77 -2.93
C ARG A 70 -0.84 -7.65 -1.46
N ALA A 71 -1.26 -6.46 -1.05
CA ALA A 71 -1.79 -6.22 0.30
C ALA A 71 -2.93 -7.18 0.66
N LEU A 72 -3.89 -7.37 -0.23
CA LEU A 72 -5.06 -8.22 0.03
C LEU A 72 -4.71 -9.71 0.21
N LYS A 73 -3.59 -10.14 -0.38
CA LYS A 73 -3.01 -11.48 -0.20
C LYS A 73 -2.16 -11.58 1.07
N THR A 74 -1.49 -10.51 1.46
CA THR A 74 -0.55 -10.47 2.59
C THR A 74 -1.22 -10.21 3.93
N ILE A 75 -2.21 -9.30 3.98
CA ILE A 75 -2.93 -8.98 5.22
C ILE A 75 -3.60 -10.24 5.76
N SER A 76 -3.44 -10.48 7.06
CA SER A 76 -4.07 -11.58 7.78
C SER A 76 -5.58 -11.57 7.58
N PHE A 77 -6.18 -12.74 7.36
CA PHE A 77 -7.63 -12.86 7.24
C PHE A 77 -8.39 -12.46 8.51
N ARG A 78 -7.70 -12.38 9.66
CA ARG A 78 -8.28 -11.93 10.93
C ARG A 78 -8.41 -10.40 11.01
N GLU A 79 -7.65 -9.68 10.18
CA GLU A 79 -7.64 -8.21 10.10
C GLU A 79 -8.66 -7.74 9.06
N GLU A 80 -9.94 -8.06 9.30
CA GLU A 80 -11.03 -7.78 8.34
C GLU A 80 -11.15 -6.30 8.01
N GLN A 81 -10.94 -5.42 9.00
CA GLN A 81 -11.00 -3.97 8.81
C GLN A 81 -9.86 -3.46 7.91
N GLU A 82 -8.64 -3.96 8.10
CA GLU A 82 -7.48 -3.59 7.29
C GLU A 82 -7.68 -4.03 5.83
N LYS A 83 -8.24 -5.24 5.62
CA LYS A 83 -8.62 -5.70 4.28
C LYS A 83 -9.69 -4.82 3.66
N LEU A 84 -10.75 -4.52 4.39
CA LEU A 84 -11.83 -3.65 3.90
C LEU A 84 -11.28 -2.29 3.47
N ASN A 85 -10.39 -1.68 4.25
CA ASN A 85 -9.75 -0.40 3.94
C ASN A 85 -9.01 -0.44 2.59
N VAL A 86 -8.25 -1.51 2.32
CA VAL A 86 -7.57 -1.68 1.03
C VAL A 86 -8.56 -1.90 -0.11
N GLN A 87 -9.63 -2.67 0.11
CA GLN A 87 -10.65 -2.93 -0.91
C GLN A 87 -11.43 -1.68 -1.30
N VAL A 88 -11.85 -0.87 -0.33
CA VAL A 88 -12.53 0.40 -0.60
C VAL A 88 -11.60 1.41 -1.27
N THR A 89 -10.31 1.39 -0.92
CA THR A 89 -9.30 2.21 -1.62
C THR A 89 -9.15 1.77 -3.08
N LEU A 90 -9.09 0.46 -3.34
CA LEU A 90 -9.04 -0.07 -4.69
C LEU A 90 -10.29 0.32 -5.49
N LEU A 91 -11.48 0.30 -4.88
CA LEU A 91 -12.71 0.81 -5.52
C LEU A 91 -12.57 2.29 -5.94
N ASN A 92 -12.03 3.13 -5.06
CA ASN A 92 -11.79 4.55 -5.38
C ASN A 92 -10.82 4.69 -6.56
N VAL A 93 -9.75 3.88 -6.59
CA VAL A 93 -8.76 3.89 -7.69
C VAL A 93 -9.42 3.51 -9.01
N GLU A 94 -10.14 2.39 -9.06
CA GLU A 94 -10.80 1.95 -10.30
C GLU A 94 -11.86 2.95 -10.78
N ASN A 95 -12.63 3.55 -9.85
CA ASN A 95 -13.62 4.56 -10.19
C ASN A 95 -13.00 5.84 -10.76
N THR A 96 -11.81 6.21 -10.28
CA THR A 96 -11.16 7.48 -10.67
C THR A 96 -10.31 7.36 -11.92
N TYR A 97 -9.56 6.25 -12.06
CA TYR A 97 -8.47 6.13 -13.02
C TYR A 97 -8.65 5.03 -14.09
N ASP A 98 -9.68 4.19 -13.98
CA ASP A 98 -9.92 3.08 -14.91
C ASP A 98 -11.35 3.14 -15.46
N SER A 99 -11.94 1.97 -15.70
CA SER A 99 -13.17 1.74 -16.44
C SER A 99 -14.27 1.18 -15.55
N GLN A 100 -15.52 1.40 -15.97
CA GLN A 100 -16.68 0.83 -15.30
C GLN A 100 -16.62 -0.70 -15.20
N GLU A 101 -16.00 -1.37 -16.18
CA GLU A 101 -15.82 -2.82 -16.15
C GLU A 101 -14.87 -3.25 -15.02
N SER A 102 -13.72 -2.57 -14.88
CA SER A 102 -12.76 -2.84 -13.81
C SER A 102 -13.37 -2.58 -12.44
N LEU A 103 -14.02 -1.43 -12.27
CA LEU A 103 -14.76 -1.08 -11.05
C LEU A 103 -15.80 -2.14 -10.69
N THR A 104 -16.57 -2.62 -11.67
CA THR A 104 -17.59 -3.66 -11.45
C THR A 104 -16.97 -4.98 -10.99
N LYS A 105 -15.79 -5.35 -11.50
CA LYS A 105 -15.07 -6.56 -11.07
C LYS A 105 -14.63 -6.43 -9.61
N VAL A 106 -13.99 -5.32 -9.24
CA VAL A 106 -13.55 -5.07 -7.87
C VAL A 106 -14.75 -4.97 -6.92
N PHE A 107 -15.84 -4.33 -7.33
CA PHE A 107 -17.06 -4.22 -6.53
C PHE A 107 -17.68 -5.58 -6.24
N LYS A 108 -17.86 -6.42 -7.26
CA LYS A 108 -18.38 -7.79 -7.07
C LYS A 108 -17.51 -8.60 -6.12
N TRP A 109 -16.20 -8.47 -6.27
CA TRP A 109 -15.25 -9.12 -5.38
C TRP A 109 -15.35 -8.58 -3.95
N ALA A 110 -15.38 -7.26 -3.74
CA ALA A 110 -15.51 -6.65 -2.42
C ALA A 110 -16.81 -7.06 -1.70
N VAL A 111 -17.94 -7.13 -2.41
CA VAL A 111 -19.23 -7.60 -1.86
C VAL A 111 -19.19 -9.08 -1.46
N GLN A 112 -18.39 -9.91 -2.12
CA GLN A 112 -18.28 -11.34 -1.82
C GLN A 112 -17.53 -11.61 -0.50
N TYR A 113 -16.57 -10.77 -0.15
CA TYR A 113 -15.67 -10.99 0.98
C TYR A 113 -15.93 -10.07 2.20
N ASN A 114 -16.88 -9.13 2.09
CA ASN A 114 -17.23 -8.20 3.17
C ASN A 114 -18.73 -8.13 3.38
N GLU A 115 -19.16 -7.44 4.44
CA GLU A 115 -20.57 -7.10 4.63
C GLU A 115 -21.08 -6.26 3.44
N PRO A 116 -22.07 -6.75 2.66
CA PRO A 116 -22.50 -6.09 1.43
C PRO A 116 -22.92 -4.63 1.65
N LEU A 117 -23.69 -4.35 2.71
CA LEU A 117 -24.21 -3.02 2.99
C LEU A 117 -23.09 -1.97 3.11
N LYS A 118 -21.98 -2.31 3.76
CA LYS A 118 -20.82 -1.41 3.89
C LYS A 118 -20.22 -1.07 2.53
N VAL A 119 -20.05 -2.05 1.66
CA VAL A 119 -19.46 -1.86 0.32
C VAL A 119 -20.40 -1.06 -0.58
N PHE A 120 -21.71 -1.34 -0.55
CA PHE A 120 -22.71 -0.56 -1.29
C PHE A 120 -22.77 0.90 -0.83
N LEU A 121 -22.79 1.14 0.49
CA LEU A 121 -22.80 2.50 1.05
C LEU A 121 -21.52 3.26 0.71
N HIS A 122 -20.37 2.60 0.73
CA HIS A 122 -19.11 3.21 0.30
C HIS A 122 -19.17 3.62 -1.16
N LEU A 123 -19.54 2.71 -2.07
CA LEU A 123 -19.62 3.01 -3.50
C LEU A 123 -20.63 4.12 -3.83
N ALA A 124 -21.76 4.19 -3.11
CA ALA A 124 -22.74 5.25 -3.29
C ALA A 124 -22.27 6.64 -2.82
N GLY A 125 -21.22 6.69 -2.00
CA GLY A 125 -20.62 7.92 -1.48
C GLY A 125 -19.40 8.40 -2.26
N ILE A 126 -18.90 7.63 -3.23
CA ILE A 126 -17.88 8.05 -4.20
C ILE A 126 -18.57 8.80 -5.34
#